data_AF-A0A7Y2C2C2-F1
#
_entry.id   AF-A0A7Y2C2C2-F1
#
_cell.length_a   1.000
_cell.length_b   1.000
_cell.length_c   1.000
_cell.angle_alpha   90.00
_cell.angle_beta   90.00
_cell.angle_gamma   90.00
#
_symmetry.space_group_name_H-M   'P 1'
#
loop_
_entity.id
_entity.type
_entity.pdbx_description
1 polymer ?
#
loop_
_entity_poly.entity_id
_entity_poly.type
_entity_poly.pdbx_seq_one_letter_code
_entity_poly.pdbx_strand_id
1 'polypeptide(L)' 'MKKIVLGIAGSSGAIYAKVMLDRLVRLQSQLDEVGIIMSENAQINWDLEI' A
#
# COMPACT_ATOMS: atom_id res chain seq x y z
N MET A 1 5.60 -2.30 20.26
CA MET A 1 5.75 -1.71 18.92
C MET A 1 4.44 -1.93 18.15
N LYS A 2 4.22 -1.32 16.98
CA LYS A 2 2.92 -1.27 16.31
C LYS A 2 2.92 -2.10 15.02
N LYS A 3 1.81 -2.79 14.75
CA LYS A 3 1.54 -3.51 13.49
C LYS A 3 0.45 -2.78 12.71
N ILE A 4 0.59 -2.76 11.38
CA ILE A 4 -0.35 -2.10 10.47
C ILE A 4 -0.74 -3.06 9.35
N VAL A 5 -1.99 -2.98 8.90
CA VAL A 5 -2.46 -3.60 7.65
C VAL A 5 -2.97 -2.50 6.73
N LEU A 6 -2.44 -2.42 5.51
CA LEU A 6 -2.89 -1.49 4.47
C LEU A 6 -3.75 -2.23 3.44
N GLY A 7 -5.03 -1.86 3.36
CA GLY A 7 -5.94 -2.33 2.32
C GLY A 7 -5.98 -1.36 1.14
N ILE A 8 -5.78 -1.86 -0.08
CA ILE A 8 -5.87 -1.09 -1.32
C ILE A 8 -7.03 -1.65 -2.14
N ALA A 9 -8.09 -0.84 -2.29
CA ALA A 9 -9.28 -1.19 -3.04
C ALA A 9 -9.18 -0.78 -4.51
N GLY A 10 -10.07 -1.34 -5.35
CA GLY A 10 -10.09 -1.10 -6.79
C GLY A 10 -10.71 0.24 -7.17
N SER A 11 -9.97 1.33 -6.98
CA SER A 11 -10.28 2.66 -7.51
C SER A 11 -9.26 3.04 -8.57
N SER A 12 -9.61 3.98 -9.46
CA SER A 12 -8.57 4.73 -10.17
C SER A 12 -7.75 5.52 -9.14
N GLY A 13 -6.44 5.53 -9.32
CA GLY A 13 -5.45 6.03 -8.37
C GLY A 13 -4.90 4.95 -7.43
N ALA A 14 -5.02 3.66 -7.77
CA ALA A 14 -4.42 2.58 -6.99
C ALA A 14 -2.90 2.78 -6.85
N ILE A 15 -2.25 3.31 -7.90
CA ILE A 15 -0.82 3.63 -7.90
C ILE A 15 -0.40 4.61 -6.79
N TYR A 16 -1.32 5.47 -6.32
CA TYR A 16 -1.01 6.42 -5.24
C TYR A 16 -0.75 5.75 -3.89
N ALA A 17 -1.17 4.50 -3.71
CA ALA A 17 -0.80 3.75 -2.51
C ALA A 17 0.73 3.57 -2.40
N LYS A 18 1.50 3.70 -3.50
CA LYS A 18 2.96 3.80 -3.49
C LYS A 18 3.46 4.91 -2.56
N VAL A 19 2.81 6.07 -2.55
CA VAL A 19 3.21 7.20 -1.71
C VAL A 19 3.09 6.84 -0.22
N MET A 20 2.06 6.07 0.14
CA MET A 20 1.88 5.59 1.50
C MET A 20 2.88 4.49 1.86
N LEU A 21 3.13 3.55 0.95
CA LEU A 21 4.16 2.51 1.12
C LEU A 21 5.56 3.11 1.32
N ASP A 22 5.94 4.09 0.49
CA ASP A 22 7.22 4.81 0.59
C ASP A 22 7.36 5.54 1.95
N ARG A 23 6.25 6.01 2.54
CA ARG A 23 6.23 6.60 3.88
C ARG A 23 6.37 5.55 4.99
N LEU A 24 5.70 4.41 4.85
CA LEU A 24 5.77 3.31 5.83
C LEU A 24 7.18 2.73 5.91
N VAL A 25 7.89 2.60 4.79
CA VAL A 25 9.31 2.19 4.76
C VAL A 25 10.18 3.14 5.60
N ARG A 26 9.97 4.46 5.51
CA ARG A 26 10.70 5.44 6.34
C ARG A 26 10.41 5.32 7.83
N LEU A 27 9.31 4.68 8.21
CA LEU A 27 8.88 4.46 9.59
C LEU A 27 9.22 3.05 10.09
N GLN A 28 10.02 2.26 9.36
CA GLN A 28 10.35 0.88 9.72
C GLN A 28 10.98 0.71 11.11
N SER A 29 11.65 1.74 11.66
CA SER A 29 12.21 1.69 13.02
C SER A 29 11.14 1.84 14.12
N GLN A 30 9.92 2.24 13.76
CA GLN A 30 8.80 2.48 14.68
C GLN A 30 7.69 1.43 14.53
N LEU A 31 7.78 0.58 13.52
CA LEU A 31 6.77 -0.42 13.15
C LEU A 31 7.39 -1.81 13.22
N ASP A 32 6.65 -2.76 13.79
CA ASP A 32 7.05 -4.16 13.81
C ASP A 32 6.85 -4.82 12.44
N GLU A 33 5.71 -4.55 11.83
CA GLU A 33 5.21 -5.29 10.68
C GLU A 33 4.17 -4.47 9.92
N VAL A 34 4.22 -4.55 8.59
CA VAL A 34 3.24 -3.96 7.68
C VAL A 34 2.73 -5.04 6.75
N GLY A 35 1.46 -5.43 6.91
CA GLY A 35 0.74 -6.27 5.98
C GLY A 35 0.08 -5.44 4.88
N ILE A 36 0.00 -5.98 3.66
CA ILE A 36 -0.65 -5.32 2.52
C ILE A 36 -1.67 -6.29 1.94
N ILE A 37 -2.88 -5.79 1.66
CA ILE A 37 -3.93 -6.53 0.96
C ILE A 37 -4.42 -5.65 -0.20
N MET A 38 -4.34 -6.17 -1.42
CA MET A 38 -4.81 -5.48 -2.62
C MET A 38 -5.93 -6.29 -3.26
N SER A 39 -7.03 -5.64 -3.64
CA SER A 39 -8.01 -6.31 -4.51
C SER A 39 -7.41 -6.58 -5.89
N GLU A 40 -7.97 -7.53 -6.63
CA GLU A 40 -7.55 -7.82 -8.00
C GLU A 40 -7.64 -6.57 -8.89
N ASN A 41 -8.75 -5.81 -8.82
CA ASN A 41 -8.90 -4.54 -9.53
C ASN A 41 -7.85 -3.48 -9.13
N ALA A 42 -7.39 -3.47 -7.88
CA ALA A 42 -6.33 -2.55 -7.46
C ALA A 42 -4.99 -2.90 -8.09
N GLN A 43 -4.68 -4.19 -8.21
CA GLN A 43 -3.46 -4.66 -8.89
C GLN A 43 -3.51 -4.31 -10.38
N ILE A 44 -4.63 -4.56 -11.04
CA ILE A 44 -4.84 -4.19 -12.45
C ILE A 44 -4.66 -2.68 -12.65
N ASN A 45 -5.34 -1.85 -11.84
CA ASN A 45 -5.22 -0.39 -11.95
C ASN A 45 -3.80 0.09 -11.68
N TRP A 46 -3.11 -0.50 -10.70
CA TRP A 46 -1.72 -0.17 -10.40
C TRP A 46 -0.81 -0.37 -11.61
N ASP A 47 -0.94 -1.48 -12.32
CA ASP A 47 -0.12 -1.79 -13.51
C ASP A 47 -0.45 -0.88 -14.70
N LEU A 48 -1.69 -0.38 -14.78
CA LEU A 48 -2.16 0.48 -15.87
C LEU A 48 -1.80 1.97 -15.70
N GLU A 49 -1.49 2.43 -14.47
CA GLU A 49 -1.39 3.86 -14.11
C GLU A 49 0.04 4.46 -14.14
N ILE A 50 1.02 3.79 -14.81
CA ILE A 50 2.45 4.13 -15.10
C ILE A 50 3.05 5.35 -14.36
#